data_AF-A0A819H6P3-F1
#
_entry.id   AF-A0A819H6P3-F1
#
_cell.length_a   1.000
_cell.length_b   1.000
_cell.length_c   1.000
_cell.angle_alpha   90.00
_cell.angle_beta   90.00
_cell.angle_gamma   90.00
#
_symmetry.space_group_name_H-M   'P 1'
#
loop_
_entity.id
_entity.type
_entity.pdbx_description
1 polymer ?
#
loop_
_entity_poly.entity_id
_entity_poly.type
_entity_poly.pdbx_seq_one_letter_code
_entity_poly.pdbx_strand_id
1 'polypeptide(L)'
;VVNEGFSITKHVETKGSAADLVTEFDQRVEEILIKKLQEKFPTHKFIGEESSAAGVKTIFENDPTWIIDPIDGTTNFVHGFPFVAISIALAINKQVVIGVIYNPILDLLYSAVHGKGAFRNGRPIKSSGQTGK
;
A
#
# COMPACT_ATOMS: atom_id res chain seq x y z
N VAL A 1 -2.84 -3.64 -13.75
CA VAL A 1 -1.51 -3.14 -13.36
C VAL A 1 -0.74 -4.19 -12.60
N VAL A 2 -1.02 -4.47 -11.32
CA VAL A 2 -0.25 -5.51 -10.58
C VAL A 2 -0.35 -6.90 -11.21
N ASN A 3 -1.56 -7.42 -11.47
CA ASN A 3 -1.73 -8.75 -12.12
C ASN A 3 -1.08 -8.85 -13.51
N GLU A 4 -1.07 -7.74 -14.25
CA GLU A 4 -0.43 -7.62 -15.56
C GLU A 4 1.09 -7.71 -15.40
N GLY A 5 1.67 -6.86 -14.54
CA GLY A 5 3.10 -6.85 -14.27
C GLY A 5 3.60 -8.17 -13.69
N PHE A 6 2.79 -8.85 -12.87
CA PHE A 6 3.16 -10.12 -12.25
C PHE A 6 3.56 -11.19 -13.28
N SER A 7 2.89 -11.21 -14.44
CA SER A 7 3.04 -12.26 -15.46
C SER A 7 4.04 -11.93 -16.56
N ILE A 8 4.69 -10.77 -16.52
CA ILE A 8 5.62 -10.32 -17.55
C ILE A 8 7.00 -9.98 -16.98
N THR A 9 7.97 -9.82 -17.89
CA THR A 9 9.28 -9.25 -17.57
C THR A 9 9.11 -7.80 -17.13
N LYS A 10 9.80 -7.42 -16.05
CA LYS A 10 9.72 -6.12 -15.41
C LYS A 10 11.06 -5.40 -15.56
N HIS A 11 11.03 -4.08 -15.60
CA HIS A 11 12.23 -3.28 -15.41
C HIS A 11 12.51 -3.17 -13.91
N VAL A 12 13.64 -3.70 -13.45
CA VAL A 12 13.98 -3.74 -12.03
C VAL A 12 15.13 -2.78 -11.77
N GLU A 13 14.92 -1.86 -10.84
CA GLU A 13 15.94 -0.96 -10.32
C GLU A 13 16.17 -1.24 -8.83
N THR A 14 17.29 -0.77 -8.31
CA THR A 14 17.62 -0.83 -6.88
C THR A 14 17.50 0.56 -6.27
N LYS A 15 16.87 0.67 -5.10
CA LYS A 15 16.80 1.89 -4.31
C LYS A 15 18.08 2.04 -3.46
N GLY A 16 17.97 1.90 -2.13
CA GLY A 16 19.08 2.14 -1.19
C GLY A 16 20.04 0.97 -1.02
N SER A 17 19.63 -0.26 -1.37
CA SER A 17 20.45 -1.46 -1.27
C SER A 17 20.15 -2.44 -2.40
N ALA A 18 21.03 -3.43 -2.61
CA ALA A 18 20.83 -4.47 -3.62
C ALA A 18 19.60 -5.37 -3.36
N ALA A 19 19.07 -5.37 -2.13
CA ALA A 19 17.87 -6.11 -1.75
C ALA A 19 16.60 -5.26 -1.80
N ASP A 20 16.74 -3.94 -2.00
CA ASP A 20 15.67 -2.96 -2.01
C ASP A 20 15.31 -2.64 -3.47
N LEU A 21 14.35 -3.41 -4.01
CA LEU A 21 13.99 -3.40 -5.41
C LEU A 21 12.79 -2.49 -5.67
N VAL A 22 12.76 -1.88 -6.85
CA VAL A 22 11.61 -1.13 -7.37
C VAL A 22 11.39 -1.49 -8.84
N THR A 23 10.14 -1.45 -9.28
CA THR A 23 9.78 -1.64 -10.68
C THR A 23 8.97 -0.48 -11.23
N GLU A 24 8.81 -0.43 -12.55
CA GLU A 24 7.91 0.50 -13.22
C GLU A 24 6.44 0.35 -12.77
N PHE A 25 6.07 -0.80 -12.20
CA PHE A 25 4.73 -1.05 -11.69
C PHE A 25 4.46 -0.40 -10.34
N ASP A 26 5.47 -0.28 -9.47
CA ASP A 26 5.36 0.40 -8.17
C ASP A 26 4.95 1.87 -8.41
N GLN A 27 5.70 2.56 -9.28
CA GLN A 27 5.42 3.95 -9.67
C GLN A 27 4.03 4.10 -10.31
N ARG A 28 3.69 3.24 -11.27
CA ARG A 28 2.40 3.30 -11.98
C ARG A 28 1.21 3.07 -11.05
N VAL A 29 1.33 2.17 -10.08
CA VAL A 29 0.26 1.94 -9.09
C VAL A 29 0.11 3.15 -8.17
N GLU A 30 1.21 3.71 -7.66
CA GLU A 30 1.18 4.88 -6.79
C GLU A 30 0.51 6.08 -7.49
N GLU A 31 0.89 6.37 -8.73
CA GLU A 31 0.30 7.45 -9.53
C GLU A 31 -1.21 7.30 -9.70
N ILE A 32 -1.68 6.08 -10.01
CA ILE A 32 -3.11 5.79 -10.18
C ILE A 32 -3.86 6.01 -8.87
N LEU A 33 -3.30 5.55 -7.74
CA LEU A 33 -3.92 5.68 -6.43
C LEU A 33 -4.00 7.14 -5.99
N ILE A 34 -2.88 7.86 -6.04
CA ILE A 34 -2.82 9.28 -5.68
C ILE A 34 -3.79 10.08 -6.54
N LYS A 35 -3.75 9.92 -7.87
CA LYS A 35 -4.64 10.64 -8.79
C LYS A 35 -6.11 10.44 -8.44
N LYS A 36 -6.56 9.19 -8.30
CA LYS A 36 -7.96 8.87 -7.99
C LYS A 36 -8.40 9.39 -6.62
N LEU A 37 -7.52 9.29 -5.62
CA LEU A 37 -7.81 9.78 -4.28
C LEU A 37 -7.84 11.31 -4.25
N GLN A 38 -6.96 11.99 -4.97
CA GLN A 38 -6.89 13.44 -5.06
C GLN A 38 -8.11 14.01 -5.82
N GLU A 39 -8.57 13.36 -6.89
CA GLU A 39 -9.81 13.73 -7.58
C GLU A 39 -11.02 13.70 -6.64
N LYS A 40 -11.07 12.72 -5.73
CA LYS A 40 -12.18 12.56 -4.78
C LYS A 40 -12.01 13.38 -3.49
N PHE A 41 -10.77 13.60 -3.07
CA PHE A 41 -10.41 14.29 -1.84
C PHE A 41 -9.30 15.33 -2.09
N PRO A 42 -9.62 16.46 -2.77
CA PRO A 42 -8.62 17.42 -3.25
C PRO A 42 -7.78 18.08 -2.15
N THR A 43 -8.26 18.08 -0.90
CA THR A 43 -7.58 18.69 0.25
C THR A 43 -6.75 17.70 1.07
N HIS A 44 -6.82 16.40 0.77
CA HIS A 44 -6.06 15.40 1.51
C HIS A 44 -4.60 15.41 1.08
N LYS A 45 -3.71 15.05 2.01
CA LYS A 45 -2.26 14.90 1.77
C LYS A 45 -1.91 13.45 1.45
N PHE A 46 -0.71 13.23 0.92
CA PHE A 46 -0.23 11.92 0.50
C PHE A 46 1.20 11.67 0.98
N ILE A 47 1.44 10.46 1.49
CA ILE A 47 2.76 9.89 1.77
C ILE A 47 2.82 8.59 0.98
N GLY A 48 3.48 8.61 -0.17
CA GLY A 48 3.73 7.43 -1.00
C GLY A 48 5.18 6.98 -0.84
N GLU A 49 5.44 5.67 -0.89
CA GLU A 49 6.78 5.11 -0.83
C GLU A 49 7.67 5.65 -1.96
N GLU A 50 7.18 5.62 -3.20
CA GLU A 50 7.98 6.01 -4.37
C GLU A 50 8.15 7.51 -4.46
N SER A 51 7.10 8.28 -4.14
CA SER A 51 7.18 9.74 -4.00
C SER A 51 8.21 10.14 -2.94
N SER A 52 8.24 9.45 -1.80
CA SER A 52 9.20 9.73 -0.72
C SER A 52 10.63 9.40 -1.14
N ALA A 53 10.83 8.27 -1.85
CA ALA A 53 12.13 7.91 -2.43
C ALA A 53 12.62 8.94 -3.47
N ALA A 54 11.69 9.55 -4.23
CA ALA A 54 11.97 10.64 -5.15
C ALA A 54 12.19 12.01 -4.46
N GLY A 55 12.15 12.07 -3.13
CA GLY A 55 12.44 13.28 -2.34
C GLY A 55 11.24 14.16 -2.03
N VAL A 56 10.02 13.72 -2.34
CA VAL A 56 8.80 14.42 -1.93
C VAL A 56 8.66 14.34 -0.41
N LYS A 57 8.63 15.49 0.26
CA LYS A 57 8.45 15.56 1.72
C LYS A 57 7.06 16.05 2.05
N THR A 58 6.25 15.17 2.61
CA THR A 58 4.96 15.52 3.21
C THR A 58 5.10 15.55 4.71
N ILE A 59 4.77 16.69 5.34
CA ILE A 59 4.76 16.79 6.79
C ILE A 59 3.52 16.07 7.32
N PHE A 60 3.73 15.02 8.11
CA PHE A 60 2.67 14.25 8.75
C PHE A 60 2.11 14.99 9.97
N GLU A 61 1.06 15.78 9.74
CA GLU A 61 0.39 16.58 10.78
C GLU A 61 -1.04 16.08 11.05
N ASN A 62 -1.98 17.01 11.30
CA ASN A 62 -3.35 16.69 11.68
C ASN A 62 -4.28 16.53 10.47
N ASP A 63 -3.86 17.00 9.30
CA ASP A 63 -4.64 16.90 8.08
C ASP A 63 -4.88 15.44 7.65
N PRO A 64 -6.03 15.14 7.03
CA PRO A 64 -6.27 13.85 6.41
C PRO A 64 -5.14 13.50 5.44
N THR A 65 -4.44 12.40 5.72
CA THR A 65 -3.25 11.98 4.98
C THR A 65 -3.38 10.52 4.57
N TRP A 66 -3.29 10.25 3.27
CA TRP A 66 -3.22 8.90 2.73
C TRP A 66 -1.77 8.42 2.76
N ILE A 67 -1.55 7.24 3.32
CA ILE A 67 -0.25 6.57 3.37
C ILE A 67 -0.36 5.37 2.43
N ILE A 68 0.53 5.30 1.44
CA ILE A 68 0.42 4.37 0.31
C ILE A 68 1.75 3.65 0.14
N ASP A 69 1.67 2.33 0.10
CA ASP A 69 2.71 1.48 -0.46
C ASP A 69 2.08 0.75 -1.66
N PRO A 70 2.54 1.06 -2.88
CA PRO A 70 1.91 0.57 -4.11
C PRO A 70 2.08 -0.94 -4.32
N ILE A 71 3.21 -1.52 -3.91
CA ILE A 71 3.51 -2.96 -4.02
C ILE A 71 4.40 -3.36 -2.83
N ASP A 72 3.77 -3.69 -1.70
CA ASP A 72 4.44 -4.30 -0.57
C ASP A 72 4.90 -5.71 -0.96
N GLY A 73 6.20 -5.94 -0.84
CA GLY A 73 6.87 -7.14 -1.31
C GLY A 73 7.34 -7.06 -2.76
N THR A 74 7.93 -5.95 -3.21
CA THR A 74 8.49 -5.80 -4.57
C THR A 74 9.45 -6.93 -4.96
N THR A 75 10.26 -7.45 -4.03
CA THR A 75 11.08 -8.65 -4.27
C THR A 75 10.24 -9.88 -4.62
N ASN A 76 9.15 -10.11 -3.90
CA ASN A 76 8.21 -11.19 -4.25
C ASN A 76 7.59 -10.94 -5.62
N PHE A 77 7.24 -9.69 -5.93
CA PHE A 77 6.67 -9.31 -7.21
C PHE A 77 7.62 -9.57 -8.39
N VAL A 78 8.90 -9.20 -8.24
CA VAL A 78 9.96 -9.45 -9.22
C VAL A 78 10.14 -10.95 -9.49
N HIS A 79 10.11 -11.76 -8.44
CA HIS A 79 10.33 -13.21 -8.53
C HIS A 79 9.06 -14.05 -8.77
N GLY A 80 7.89 -13.41 -8.87
CA GLY A 80 6.63 -14.12 -9.11
C GLY A 80 6.12 -14.92 -7.90
N PHE A 81 6.50 -14.54 -6.67
CA PHE A 81 5.89 -15.09 -5.47
C PHE A 81 4.55 -14.39 -5.19
N PRO A 82 3.45 -15.11 -4.91
CA PRO A 82 2.10 -14.54 -4.88
C PRO A 82 1.79 -13.72 -3.62
N PHE A 83 2.78 -13.48 -2.76
CA PHE A 83 2.64 -12.69 -1.54
C PHE A 83 3.07 -11.24 -1.80
N VAL A 84 2.22 -10.54 -2.55
CA VAL A 84 2.36 -9.12 -2.91
C VAL A 84 1.09 -8.38 -2.52
N ALA A 85 1.19 -7.16 -2.02
CA ALA A 85 0.02 -6.41 -1.61
C ALA A 85 0.08 -4.94 -1.97
N ILE A 86 -1.08 -4.35 -2.24
CA ILE A 86 -1.27 -2.91 -2.27
C ILE A 86 -1.72 -2.51 -0.86
N SER A 87 -1.01 -1.58 -0.22
CA SER A 87 -1.30 -1.12 1.13
C SER A 87 -1.71 0.35 1.12
N ILE A 88 -2.87 0.65 1.71
CA ILE A 88 -3.42 2.01 1.79
C ILE A 88 -3.97 2.24 3.20
N ALA A 89 -3.55 3.34 3.82
CA ALA A 89 -4.13 3.82 5.07
C ALA A 89 -4.58 5.28 4.94
N LEU A 90 -5.63 5.64 5.69
CA LEU A 90 -6.01 7.03 5.93
C LEU A 90 -5.74 7.35 7.40
N ALA A 91 -4.95 8.39 7.63
CA ALA A 91 -4.74 8.98 8.94
C ALA A 91 -5.40 10.35 9.03
N ILE A 92 -6.03 10.65 10.16
CA ILE A 92 -6.62 11.95 10.50
C ILE A 92 -6.18 12.28 11.93
N ASN A 93 -5.71 13.50 12.20
CA ASN A 93 -5.16 13.88 13.50
C ASN A 93 -4.06 12.91 13.98
N LYS A 94 -3.19 12.48 13.06
CA LYS A 94 -2.12 11.48 13.29
C LYS A 94 -2.61 10.09 13.76
N GLN A 95 -3.91 9.81 13.67
CA GLN A 95 -4.49 8.51 14.00
C GLN A 95 -4.94 7.81 12.72
N VAL A 96 -4.49 6.56 12.51
CA VAL A 96 -4.98 5.72 11.41
C VAL A 96 -6.44 5.36 11.66
N VAL A 97 -7.32 5.81 10.77
CA VAL A 97 -8.78 5.61 10.86
C VAL A 97 -9.30 4.56 9.87
N ILE A 98 -8.58 4.33 8.77
CA ILE A 98 -8.88 3.31 7.75
C ILE A 98 -7.58 2.62 7.35
N GLY A 99 -7.62 1.30 7.19
CA GLY A 99 -6.56 0.51 6.57
C GLY A 99 -7.12 -0.47 5.56
N VAL A 100 -6.44 -0.63 4.43
CA VAL A 100 -6.77 -1.56 3.35
C VAL A 100 -5.48 -2.21 2.88
N ILE A 101 -5.46 -3.55 2.88
CA ILE A 101 -4.39 -4.36 2.27
C ILE A 101 -5.05 -5.24 1.23
N TYR A 102 -4.62 -5.17 -0.02
CA TYR A 102 -5.18 -5.98 -1.08
C TYR A 102 -4.09 -6.75 -1.81
N ASN A 103 -4.16 -8.08 -1.76
CA ASN A 103 -3.35 -8.95 -2.59
C ASN A 103 -4.15 -9.34 -3.84
N PRO A 104 -3.80 -8.80 -5.02
CA PRO A 104 -4.56 -9.02 -6.24
C PRO A 104 -4.31 -10.39 -6.89
N ILE A 105 -3.24 -11.09 -6.49
CA ILE A 105 -2.88 -12.42 -6.99
C ILE A 105 -3.70 -13.50 -6.28
N LEU A 106 -3.90 -13.35 -4.98
CA LEU A 106 -4.66 -14.28 -4.14
C LEU A 106 -6.12 -13.88 -3.94
N ASP A 107 -6.54 -12.73 -4.48
CA ASP A 107 -7.86 -12.13 -4.26
C ASP A 107 -8.20 -12.01 -2.76
N LEU A 108 -7.25 -11.46 -1.99
CA LEU A 108 -7.37 -11.26 -0.55
C LEU A 108 -7.41 -9.77 -0.23
N LEU A 109 -8.59 -9.29 0.15
CA LEU A 109 -8.83 -7.94 0.65
C LEU A 109 -8.97 -7.97 2.17
N TYR A 110 -8.01 -7.36 2.85
CA TYR A 110 -8.12 -7.01 4.26
C TYR A 110 -8.51 -5.55 4.39
N SER A 111 -9.47 -5.26 5.25
CA SER A 111 -9.88 -3.89 5.54
C SER A 111 -10.21 -3.70 7.00
N ALA A 112 -9.95 -2.50 7.51
CA ALA A 112 -10.28 -2.12 8.87
C ALA A 112 -10.71 -0.65 8.91
N VAL A 113 -11.68 -0.36 9.77
CA VAL A 113 -12.09 1.01 10.09
C VAL A 113 -12.09 1.14 11.60
N HIS A 114 -11.51 2.23 12.11
CA HIS A 114 -11.45 2.50 13.53
C HIS A 114 -12.85 2.45 14.16
N GLY A 115 -12.99 1.68 15.24
CA GLY A 115 -14.27 1.45 15.92
C GLY A 115 -15.25 0.50 15.21
N LYS A 116 -14.94 -0.02 14.01
CA LYS A 116 -15.83 -0.93 13.25
C LYS A 116 -15.27 -2.33 13.02
N GLY A 117 -14.06 -2.60 13.52
CA GLY A 117 -13.40 -3.90 13.40
C GLY A 117 -12.61 -4.07 12.10
N ALA A 118 -12.18 -5.31 11.87
CA ALA A 118 -11.36 -5.72 10.73
C ALA A 118 -12.02 -6.89 9.98
N PHE A 119 -11.80 -6.96 8.68
CA PHE A 119 -12.45 -7.88 7.77
C PHE A 119 -11.44 -8.47 6.78
N ARG A 120 -11.69 -9.71 6.37
CA ARG A 120 -11.06 -10.37 5.22
C ARG A 120 -12.14 -10.78 4.22
N ASN A 121 -12.10 -10.24 3.01
CA ASN A 121 -13.13 -10.43 1.97
C ASN A 121 -14.55 -10.21 2.53
N GLY A 122 -14.73 -9.14 3.30
CA GLY A 122 -16.00 -8.78 3.94
C GLY A 122 -16.39 -9.60 5.17
N ARG A 123 -15.62 -10.64 5.53
CA ARG A 123 -15.89 -11.46 6.73
C ARG A 123 -15.11 -10.93 7.93
N PRO A 124 -15.73 -10.72 9.10
CA PRO A 124 -15.03 -10.25 10.30
C PRO A 124 -13.88 -11.18 10.70
N ILE A 125 -12.76 -10.61 11.11
CA ILE A 125 -11.60 -11.32 11.65
C ILE A 125 -11.25 -10.86 13.06
N LYS A 126 -10.57 -11.73 13.81
CA LYS A 126 -10.08 -11.45 15.17
C LYS A 126 -8.68 -12.04 15.31
N SER A 127 -7.89 -11.49 16.22
CA SER A 127 -6.64 -12.13 16.62
C SER A 127 -6.94 -13.48 17.30
N SER A 128 -5.94 -14.37 17.31
CA SER A 128 -6.03 -15.67 17.98
C SER A 128 -6.12 -15.57 19.51
N GLY A 129 -5.96 -14.36 20.08
CA GLY A 129 -5.78 -14.15 21.52
C GLY A 129 -4.41 -14.58 22.04
N GLN A 130 -3.52 -15.08 21.17
CA GLN A 130 -2.14 -15.35 21.56
C GLN A 130 -1.38 -14.05 21.75
N THR A 131 -0.87 -13.85 22.96
CA THR A 131 0.14 -12.85 23.26
C THR A 131 1.51 -13.50 23.06
N GLY A 132 2.40 -12.86 22.28
CA GLY A 132 3.74 -13.38 22.05
C GLY A 132 4.49 -13.64 23.37
N LYS A 133 5.33 -14.68 23.38
CA LYS A 133 6.37 -14.88 24.39
C LYS A 133 7.59 -14.04 24.06
#